data_AF-A0A7W0TJS1-F1
#
_entry.id   AF-A0A7W0TJS1-F1
#
_cell.length_a   1.000
_cell.length_b   1.000
_cell.length_c   1.000
_cell.angle_alpha   90.00
_cell.angle_beta   90.00
_cell.angle_gamma   90.00
#
_symmetry.space_group_name_H-M   'P 1'
#
loop_
_entity.id
_entity.type
_entity.pdbx_description
1 polymer ?
#
loop_
_entity_poly.entity_id
_entity_poly.type
_entity_poly.pdbx_seq_one_letter_code
_entity_poly.pdbx_strand_id
1 'polypeptide(L)' 'MTEPTPRPTIGDVARRAGVSIAAVSFAVNGRDGVGDATRRRILDAAE' A
#
# COMPACT_ATOMS: atom_id res chain seq x y z
N MET A 1 -26.13 -5.27 11.76
CA MET A 1 -25.71 -4.87 10.40
C MET A 1 -24.22 -4.66 10.47
N THR A 2 -23.42 -5.61 10.01
CA THR A 2 -21.96 -5.48 10.04
C THR A 2 -21.57 -4.48 8.97
N GLU A 3 -21.21 -3.26 9.36
CA GLU A 3 -20.64 -2.30 8.42
C GLU A 3 -19.32 -2.88 7.92
N PRO A 4 -19.11 -3.03 6.61
CA PRO A 4 -17.82 -3.45 6.09
C PRO A 4 -16.85 -2.31 6.41
N THR A 5 -15.93 -2.54 7.36
CA THR A 5 -14.81 -1.64 7.63
C THR A 5 -14.18 -1.29 6.28
N PRO A 6 -14.13 0.00 5.90
CA PRO A 6 -13.65 0.37 4.59
C PRO A 6 -12.20 -0.06 4.48
N ARG A 7 -11.96 -1.10 3.66
CA ARG A 7 -10.60 -1.55 3.37
C ARG A 7 -9.85 -0.36 2.78
N PRO A 8 -8.69 0.02 3.32
CA PRO A 8 -7.93 1.14 2.80
C PRO A 8 -7.70 0.91 1.30
N THR A 9 -8.05 1.91 0.49
CA THR A 9 -7.87 1.81 -0.96
C THR A 9 -6.38 1.88 -1.28
N ILE A 10 -6.00 1.43 -2.48
CA ILE A 10 -4.60 1.52 -2.92
C ILE A 10 -4.08 2.97 -2.92
N GLY A 11 -4.99 3.96 -3.09
CA GLY A 11 -4.68 5.38 -2.98
C GLY A 11 -4.44 5.84 -1.54
N ASP A 12 -5.21 5.31 -0.58
CA ASP A 12 -5.00 5.59 0.85
C ASP A 12 -3.67 5.00 1.34
N VAL A 13 -3.37 3.76 0.95
CA VAL A 13 -2.09 3.11 1.26
C VAL A 13 -0.93 3.90 0.65
N ALA A 14 -1.05 4.34 -0.60
CA ALA A 14 -0.04 5.17 -1.26
C ALA A 14 0.21 6.48 -0.51
N ARG A 15 -0.87 7.16 -0.12
CA ARG A 15 -0.80 8.44 0.60
C ARG A 15 -0.23 8.28 2.01
N ARG A 16 -0.60 7.21 2.74
CA ARG A 16 -0.07 6.89 4.08
C ARG A 16 1.40 6.49 4.04
N ALA A 17 1.81 5.68 3.07
CA ALA A 17 3.20 5.24 2.91
C ALA A 17 4.11 6.33 2.30
N GLY A 18 3.55 7.43 1.80
CA GLY A 18 4.29 8.53 1.16
C GLY A 18 4.88 8.14 -0.19
N VAL A 19 4.19 7.27 -0.93
CA VAL A 19 4.64 6.70 -2.20
C VAL A 19 3.59 6.91 -3.28
N SER A 20 4.00 6.76 -4.55
CA SER A 20 3.06 6.79 -5.66
C SER A 20 2.19 5.53 -5.71
N ILE A 21 0.95 5.64 -6.19
CA ILE A 21 0.07 4.48 -6.44
C ILE A 21 0.78 3.44 -7.32
N ALA A 22 1.58 3.88 -8.29
CA ALA A 22 2.42 3.00 -9.10
C ALA A 22 3.39 2.17 -8.24
N ALA A 23 4.01 2.75 -7.21
CA ALA A 23 4.92 2.04 -6.30
C ALA A 23 4.18 1.02 -5.44
N VAL A 24 2.96 1.33 -4.98
CA VAL A 24 2.09 0.35 -4.30
C VAL A 24 1.72 -0.77 -5.26
N SER A 25 1.36 -0.45 -6.50
CA SER A 25 1.07 -1.44 -7.54
C SER A 25 2.28 -2.33 -7.81
N PHE A 26 3.50 -1.77 -7.89
CA PHE A 26 4.72 -2.55 -8.03
C PHE A 26 4.96 -3.47 -6.83
N ALA A 27 4.69 -3.00 -5.60
CA ALA A 27 4.89 -3.78 -4.38
C ALA A 27 3.87 -4.94 -4.28
N VAL A 28 2.61 -4.68 -4.66
CA VAL A 28 1.53 -5.68 -4.67
C VAL A 28 1.71 -6.68 -5.82
N ASN A 29 2.21 -6.24 -6.98
CA ASN A 29 2.54 -7.12 -8.11
C ASN A 29 3.91 -7.82 -7.96
N GLY A 30 4.62 -7.63 -6.85
CA GLY A 30 5.88 -8.33 -6.55
C GLY A 30 7.03 -7.97 -7.50
N ARG A 31 7.06 -6.75 -8.05
CA ARG A 31 8.11 -6.33 -8.98
C ARG A 31 9.34 -5.83 -8.21
N ASP A 32 10.51 -6.40 -8.49
CA ASP A 32 11.81 -5.97 -7.97
C ASP A 32 12.13 -4.54 -8.44
N GLY A 33 11.74 -3.57 -7.62
CA GLY A 33 11.91 -2.14 -7.88
C GLY A 33 11.42 -1.27 -6.72
N VAL A 34 10.74 -1.86 -5.75
CA VAL A 34 10.32 -1.22 -4.51
C VAL A 34 11.24 -1.72 -3.42
N GLY A 35 12.23 -0.92 -3.05
CA GLY A 35 13.19 -1.30 -2.00
C GLY A 35 12.48 -1.72 -0.71
N ASP A 36 13.08 -2.62 0.07
CA ASP A 36 12.46 -3.21 1.27
C ASP A 36 11.87 -2.19 2.23
N ALA A 37 12.53 -1.03 2.38
CA ALA A 37 12.04 0.08 3.20
C ALA A 37 10.66 0.59 2.74
N THR A 38 10.45 0.67 1.43
CA THR A 38 9.18 1.11 0.83
C THR A 38 8.12 0.04 0.96
N ARG A 39 8.47 -1.24 0.73
CA ARG A 39 7.55 -2.37 0.93
C ARG A 39 7.06 -2.43 2.38
N ARG A 40 7.95 -2.21 3.35
CA ARG A 40 7.63 -2.15 4.78
C ARG A 40 6.60 -1.05 5.07
N ARG A 41 6.81 0.17 4.57
CA ARG A 41 5.87 1.29 4.71
C ARG A 41 4.50 1.01 4.08
N ILE A 42 4.48 0.32 2.93
CA ILE A 42 3.24 -0.05 2.23
C ILE A 42 2.45 -1.07 3.05
N LEU A 43 3.12 -2.08 3.61
CA LEU A 43 2.50 -3.07 4.48
C LEU A 43 1.95 -2.43 5.77
N ASP A 44 2.74 -1.56 6.40
CA ASP A 44 2.36 -0.80 7.60
C ASP A 44 1.16 0.12 7.34
N ALA A 45 1.10 0.72 6.14
CA ALA A 45 0.00 1.57 5.70
C ALA A 45 -1.28 0.81 5.30
N ALA A 46 -1.16 -0.50 5.01
CA ALA A 46 -2.25 -1.38 4.59
C ALA A 46 -2.94 -2.10 5.76
N GLU A 47 -2.32 -2.10 6.95
CA GLU A 47 -2.97 -2.42 8.23
C GLU A 47 -3.97 -1.31 8.63
#